data_AF-A0A382D685-F1
#
_entry.id   AF-A0A382D685-F1
#
_cell.length_a   1.000
_cell.length_b   1.000
_cell.length_c   1.000
_cell.angle_alpha   90.00
_cell.angle_beta   90.00
_cell.angle_gamma   90.00
#
_symmetry.space_group_name_H-M   'P 1'
#
loop_
_entity.id
_entity.type
_entity.pdbx_description
1 polymer ?
#
loop_
_entity_poly.entity_id
_entity_poly.type
_entity_poly.pdbx_seq_one_letter_code
_entity_poly.pdbx_strand_id
1 'polypeptide(L)' 'MTRLLIAAGGTGGHIYPGLAIAREFAIRHSDAQISFVGTN' A
#
# COMPACT_ATOMS: atom_id res chain seq x y z
N MET A 1 6.04 8.18 13.47
CA MET A 1 5.92 6.87 12.80
C MET A 1 4.55 6.79 12.16
N THR A 2 4.49 6.99 10.85
CA THR A 2 3.23 7.01 10.10
C THR A 2 2.88 5.59 9.65
N ARG A 3 1.61 5.17 9.75
CA ARG A 3 1.18 3.82 9.33
C ARG A 3 0.16 3.91 8.22
N LEU A 4 0.35 3.12 7.16
CA LEU A 4 -0.56 3.00 6.03
C LEU A 4 -0.98 1.54 5.85
N LEU A 5 -2.28 1.27 5.93
CA LEU A 5 -2.87 -0.01 5.59
C LEU A 5 -3.58 0.11 4.24
N ILE A 6 -3.26 -0.76 3.30
CA ILE A 6 -3.91 -0.82 1.99
C ILE A 6 -4.72 -2.11 1.92
N ALA A 7 -6.04 -1.97 1.88
CA ALA A 7 -6.98 -3.06 1.65
C ALA A 7 -7.34 -3.12 0.16
N ALA A 8 -7.01 -4.22 -0.53
CA ALA A 8 -7.20 -4.36 -1.96
C ALA A 8 -7.59 -5.81 -2.33
N GLY A 9 -8.31 -6.00 -3.43
CA GLY A 9 -8.57 -7.34 -3.97
C GLY A 9 -7.28 -8.04 -4.42
N GLY A 10 -7.27 -9.37 -4.46
CA GLY A 10 -6.08 -10.17 -4.75
C GLY A 10 -5.61 -10.18 -6.23
N THR A 11 -6.34 -9.53 -7.14
CA THR A 11 -5.97 -9.50 -8.57
C THR A 11 -5.05 -8.33 -8.90
N GLY A 12 -4.28 -8.45 -9.98
CA GLY A 12 -3.36 -7.39 -10.43
C GLY A 12 -4.02 -6.01 -10.57
N GLY A 13 -5.27 -5.96 -11.04
CA GLY A 13 -6.03 -4.71 -11.19
C GLY A 13 -6.22 -3.90 -9.91
N HIS A 14 -6.12 -4.52 -8.74
CA HIS A 14 -6.20 -3.86 -7.44
C HIS A 14 -4.83 -3.73 -6.77
N ILE A 15 -3.95 -4.72 -6.97
CA ILE A 15 -2.59 -4.73 -6.40
C ILE A 15 -1.73 -3.61 -6.99
N TYR A 16 -1.72 -3.43 -8.31
CA TYR A 16 -0.83 -2.44 -8.93
C TYR A 16 -1.17 -0.99 -8.55
N PRO A 17 -2.45 -0.56 -8.53
CA PRO A 17 -2.81 0.76 -8.01
C PRO A 17 -2.42 0.93 -6.54
N GLY A 18 -2.66 -0.08 -5.70
CA GLY A 18 -2.24 -0.04 -4.30
C GLY A 18 -0.73 0.15 -4.16
N LEU A 19 0.06 -0.59 -4.95
CA LEU A 19 1.52 -0.50 -4.92
C LEU A 19 2.02 0.88 -5.38
N ALA A 20 1.38 1.48 -6.38
CA ALA A 20 1.71 2.84 -6.83
C ALA A 20 1.51 3.86 -5.68
N ILE A 21 0.39 3.76 -4.96
CA ILE A 21 0.11 4.60 -3.79
C ILE A 21 1.15 4.37 -2.69
N ALA A 22 1.47 3.11 -2.37
CA ALA A 22 2.44 2.76 -1.35
C ALA A 22 3.83 3.36 -1.63
N ARG A 23 4.29 3.32 -2.89
CA ARG A 23 5.58 3.89 -3.29
C ARG A 23 5.64 5.40 -3.11
N GLU A 24 4.63 6.11 -3.61
CA GLU A 24 4.57 7.57 -3.47
C GLU A 24 4.45 7.99 -2.00
N PHE A 25 3.72 7.22 -1.19
CA PHE A 25 3.63 7.47 0.24
C PHE A 25 4.97 7.31 0.96
N ALA A 26 5.74 6.26 0.63
CA ALA A 26 7.07 6.03 1.20
C ALA A 26 8.08 7.13 0.83
N ILE A 27 7.95 7.74 -0.36
CA ILE A 27 8.79 8.89 -0.76
C ILE A 27 8.52 10.11 0.11
N ARG A 28 7.24 10.37 0.43
CA ARG A 28 6.81 11.54 1.21
C ARG A 28 6.98 11.37 2.72
N HIS A 29 6.99 10.12 3.19
CA HIS A 29 7.01 9.76 4.59
C HIS A 29 8.12 8.72 4.83
N SER A 30 9.33 9.19 5.10
CA SER A 30 10.50 8.34 5.33
C SER A 30 10.37 7.44 6.58
N ASP A 31 9.44 7.75 7.48
CA ASP A 31 9.13 6.98 8.69
C ASP A 31 7.91 6.04 8.52
N ALA A 32 7.41 5.89 7.30
CA ALA A 32 6.19 5.14 7.02
C ALA A 32 6.37 3.63 7.19
N GLN A 33 5.39 3.00 7.85
CA GLN A 33 5.21 1.56 7.85
C GLN A 33 3.97 1.22 7.02
N ILE A 34 4.16 0.46 5.93
CA ILE A 34 3.11 0.16 4.97
C ILE A 34 2.77 -1.33 5.05
N SER A 35 1.49 -1.67 5.06
CA SER A 35 1.01 -3.06 5.06
C SER A 35 -0.13 -3.23 4.06
N PHE A 36 -0.14 -4.36 3.36
CA PHE A 36 -1.22 -4.76 2.47
C PHE A 36 -2.05 -5.86 3.10
N VAL A 37 -3.36 -5.75 2.98
CA VAL A 37 -4.30 -6.81 3.33
C VAL A 37 -5.19 -7.06 2.12
N GLY A 38 -5.29 -8.33 1.73
CA GLY A 38 -6.18 -8.78 0.68
C GLY A 38 -7.12 -9.86 1.17
N THR A 39 -7.98 -10.31 0.28
CA THR A 39 -8.82 -11.48 0.47
C THR A 39 -8.11 -12.71 -0.14
N ASN A 40 -8.37 -13.90 0.41
CA ASN A 40 -7.98 -15.15 -0.23
C ASN A 40 -8.67 -15.32 -1.60
#